data_AF-A0A183MRE2-F1
#
_entry.id   AF-A0A183MRE2-F1
#
_cell.length_a   1.000
_cell.length_b   1.000
_cell.length_c   1.000
_cell.angle_alpha   90.00
_cell.angle_beta   90.00
_cell.angle_gamma   90.00
#
_symmetry.space_group_name_H-M   'P 1'
#
loop_
_entity.id
_entity.type
_entity.pdbx_description
1 polymer ?
#
loop_
_entity_poly.entity_id
_entity_poly.type
_entity_poly.pdbx_seq_one_letter_code
_entity_poly.pdbx_strand_id
1 'polypeptide(L)'
;MEDVRIKRGAGIASDHHLLVTKMKLKLKKYWKTRRTTAQKFNTAFLRDTDKLNKFKIALSNKFQAFHDLLNGEETTMESNFNGIKEAITSTCHEVLNHKKHYHKEWITVDTLDKIH
;
A
#
# COMPACT_ATOMS: atom_id res chain seq x y z
N MET A 1 0.86 28.78 6.68
CA MET A 1 -0.47 28.58 7.31
C MET A 1 -1.50 28.77 6.21
N GLU A 2 -1.92 27.69 5.57
CA GLU A 2 -2.85 27.75 4.43
C GLU A 2 -4.30 27.57 4.90
N ASP A 3 -5.17 28.36 4.27
CA ASP A 3 -6.59 28.58 4.49
C ASP A 3 -7.36 27.28 4.84
N VAL A 4 -7.83 27.18 6.10
CA VAL A 4 -8.66 26.08 6.59
C VAL A 4 -10.11 26.46 6.37
N ARG A 5 -10.81 25.69 5.54
CA ARG A 5 -12.21 25.99 5.20
C ARG A 5 -13.13 24.91 5.76
N ILE A 6 -14.10 25.34 6.57
CA ILE A 6 -15.17 24.50 7.07
C ILE A 6 -16.20 24.34 5.94
N LYS A 7 -16.38 23.11 5.45
CA LYS A 7 -17.39 22.81 4.43
C LYS A 7 -18.61 22.16 5.09
N ARG A 8 -19.77 22.82 5.03
CA ARG A 8 -21.07 22.20 5.36
C ARG A 8 -21.70 21.65 4.09
N GLY A 9 -21.94 20.33 4.03
CA GLY A 9 -22.62 19.70 2.90
C GLY A 9 -23.11 18.28 3.17
N ALA A 10 -24.43 18.11 3.04
CA ALA A 10 -25.29 16.94 2.87
C ALA A 10 -24.87 15.55 3.42
N GLY A 11 -25.29 15.27 4.67
CA GLY A 11 -25.99 14.04 5.02
C GLY A 11 -25.19 12.74 5.22
N ILE A 12 -24.57 12.57 6.38
CA ILE A 12 -24.59 11.32 7.18
C ILE A 12 -24.65 11.79 8.64
N ALA A 13 -25.56 11.25 9.45
CA ALA A 13 -25.89 11.72 10.81
C ALA A 13 -24.70 11.63 11.80
N SER A 14 -23.77 12.57 11.70
CA SER A 14 -22.67 12.77 12.65
C SER A 14 -22.63 14.25 12.99
N ASP A 15 -22.63 14.58 14.29
CA ASP A 15 -22.54 15.94 14.80
C ASP A 15 -21.16 16.60 14.58
N HIS A 16 -20.28 15.95 13.83
CA HIS A 16 -18.90 16.39 13.61
C HIS A 16 -18.74 17.18 12.31
N HIS A 17 -18.09 18.34 12.41
CA HIS A 17 -17.79 19.22 11.28
C HIS A 17 -16.51 18.77 10.55
N LEU A 18 -16.60 18.56 9.22
CA LEU A 18 -15.45 18.23 8.39
C LEU A 18 -14.52 19.44 8.21
N LEU A 19 -13.25 19.29 8.62
CA LEU A 19 -12.18 20.26 8.37
C LEU A 19 -11.36 19.83 7.15
N VAL A 20 -11.20 20.74 6.19
CA VAL A 20 -10.35 20.54 5.02
C VAL A 20 -9.29 21.64 4.99
N THR A 21 -8.02 21.23 4.99
CA THR A 21 -6.88 22.12 4.79
C THR A 21 -6.24 21.86 3.43
N LYS A 22 -5.74 22.91 2.79
CA LYS A 22 -5.00 22.83 1.53
C LYS A 22 -3.53 23.08 1.84
N MET A 23 -2.63 22.18 1.45
CA MET A 23 -1.20 22.35 1.69
C MET A 23 -0.40 22.34 0.39
N LYS A 24 0.56 23.26 0.24
CA LYS A 24 1.47 23.34 -0.90
C LYS A 24 2.86 22.81 -0.56
N LEU A 25 3.20 21.61 -1.03
CA LEU A 25 4.55 21.04 -0.93
C LEU A 25 5.34 21.17 -2.24
N LYS A 26 6.65 21.42 -2.14
CA LYS A 26 7.62 21.28 -3.23
C LYS A 26 8.35 19.94 -3.08
N LEU A 27 8.07 18.99 -3.96
CA LEU A 27 8.74 17.68 -3.97
C LEU A 27 9.95 17.72 -4.91
N LYS A 28 11.14 17.41 -4.41
CA LYS A 28 12.35 17.26 -5.21
C LYS A 28 12.47 15.81 -5.67
N LYS A 29 12.45 15.57 -6.99
CA LYS A 29 12.60 14.23 -7.56
C LYS A 29 14.08 13.82 -7.51
N TYR A 30 14.44 12.92 -6.60
CA TYR A 30 15.72 12.23 -6.65
C TYR A 30 15.59 11.00 -7.54
N TRP A 31 16.28 11.00 -8.68
CA TRP A 31 16.43 9.79 -9.49
C TRP A 31 17.53 8.93 -8.86
N LYS A 32 17.15 7.86 -8.14
CA LYS A 32 18.10 6.81 -7.78
C LYS A 32 18.24 5.89 -8.99
N THR A 33 19.43 5.83 -9.58
CA THR A 33 19.83 4.87 -10.65
C THR A 33 19.72 3.41 -10.24
N ARG A 34 19.37 3.12 -8.97
CA ARG A 34 19.06 1.77 -8.53
C ARG A 34 17.76 1.32 -9.19
N ARG A 35 17.92 0.55 -10.26
CA ARG A 35 16.86 -0.27 -10.88
C ARG A 35 16.33 -1.21 -9.80
N THR A 36 15.40 -0.71 -9.00
CA THR A 36 14.62 -1.53 -8.09
C THR A 36 13.66 -2.25 -9.01
N THR A 37 13.89 -3.53 -9.25
CA THR A 37 12.87 -4.38 -9.85
C THR A 37 11.67 -4.32 -8.92
N ALA A 38 10.71 -3.44 -9.23
CA ALA A 38 9.47 -3.34 -8.47
C ALA A 38 8.73 -4.67 -8.68
N GLN A 39 8.97 -5.60 -7.76
CA GLN A 39 8.35 -6.90 -7.82
C GLN A 39 6.87 -6.70 -7.58
N LYS A 40 6.06 -7.04 -8.59
CA LYS A 40 4.62 -6.80 -8.53
C LYS A 40 4.00 -7.81 -7.56
N PHE A 41 3.19 -7.31 -6.63
CA PHE A 41 2.34 -8.17 -5.81
C PHE A 41 1.31 -8.90 -6.67
N ASN A 42 0.87 -10.07 -6.21
CA ASN A 42 -0.15 -10.83 -6.91
C ASN A 42 -1.56 -10.24 -6.69
N THR A 43 -1.94 -9.26 -7.50
CA THR A 43 -3.25 -8.60 -7.42
C THR A 43 -4.43 -9.54 -7.72
N ALA A 44 -4.20 -10.72 -8.30
CA ALA A 44 -5.25 -11.70 -8.52
C ALA A 44 -5.86 -12.20 -7.20
N PHE A 45 -5.11 -12.19 -6.09
CA PHE A 45 -5.62 -12.56 -4.78
C PHE A 45 -6.65 -11.58 -4.22
N LEU A 46 -6.75 -10.35 -4.75
CA LEU A 46 -7.80 -9.42 -4.36
C LEU A 46 -9.16 -9.76 -5.01
N ARG A 47 -9.19 -10.68 -5.98
CA ARG A 47 -10.45 -11.21 -6.56
C ARG A 47 -11.07 -12.30 -5.68
N ASP A 48 -10.28 -12.91 -4.83
CA ASP A 48 -10.72 -13.90 -3.85
C ASP A 48 -11.28 -13.15 -2.64
N THR A 49 -12.57 -13.34 -2.37
CA THR A 49 -13.31 -12.62 -1.32
C THR A 49 -12.70 -12.84 0.06
N ASP A 50 -12.26 -14.06 0.37
CA ASP A 50 -11.69 -14.40 1.67
C ASP A 50 -10.32 -13.76 1.87
N LYS A 51 -9.48 -13.78 0.83
CA LYS A 51 -8.18 -13.10 0.85
C LYS A 51 -8.33 -11.59 0.89
N LEU A 52 -9.31 -11.02 0.18
CA LEU A 52 -9.62 -9.60 0.23
C LEU A 52 -10.06 -9.19 1.65
N ASN A 53 -10.91 -9.98 2.30
CA ASN A 53 -11.34 -9.71 3.67
C ASN A 53 -10.17 -9.83 4.66
N LYS A 54 -9.33 -10.86 4.53
CA LYS A 54 -8.09 -10.99 5.31
C LYS A 54 -7.16 -9.79 5.12
N PHE A 55 -7.00 -9.31 3.88
CA PHE A 55 -6.22 -8.11 3.59
C PHE A 55 -6.79 -6.88 4.30
N LYS A 56 -8.10 -6.65 4.22
CA LYS A 56 -8.77 -5.53 4.90
C LYS A 56 -8.59 -5.57 6.40
N ILE A 57 -8.76 -6.74 7.02
CA ILE A 57 -8.60 -6.91 8.47
C ILE A 57 -7.14 -6.68 8.89
N ALA A 58 -6.18 -7.32 8.22
CA ALA A 58 -4.76 -7.16 8.53
C ALA A 58 -4.30 -5.70 8.38
N LEU A 59 -4.77 -5.02 7.33
CA LEU A 59 -4.48 -3.61 7.10
C LEU A 59 -5.08 -2.74 8.21
N SER A 60 -6.37 -2.94 8.54
CA SER A 60 -7.06 -2.18 9.58
C SER A 60 -6.38 -2.34 10.94
N ASN A 61 -5.99 -3.56 11.30
CA ASN A 61 -5.31 -3.83 12.57
C ASN A 61 -3.95 -3.11 12.64
N LYS A 62 -3.18 -3.13 11.54
CA LYS A 62 -1.89 -2.42 11.47
C LYS A 62 -2.05 -0.90 11.53
N PHE A 63 -3.06 -0.36 10.87
CA PHE A 63 -3.36 1.08 10.94
C PHE A 63 -3.84 1.51 12.32
N GLN A 64 -4.61 0.66 13.01
CA GLN A 64 -5.01 0.93 14.40
C GLN A 64 -3.78 1.01 15.31
N ALA A 65 -2.91 -0.01 15.27
CA ALA A 65 -1.67 -0.01 16.04
C ALA A 65 -0.75 1.17 15.69
N PHE A 66 -0.70 1.54 14.41
CA PHE A 66 0.04 2.72 13.96
C PHE A 66 -0.56 4.02 14.50
N HIS A 67 -1.88 4.18 14.50
CA HIS A 67 -2.56 5.35 15.06
C HIS A 67 -2.35 5.46 16.58
N ASP A 68 -2.44 4.33 17.30
CA ASP A 68 -2.20 4.29 18.74
C ASP A 68 -0.76 4.71 19.08
N LEU A 69 0.21 4.36 18.23
CA LEU A 69 1.60 4.81 18.33
C LEU A 69 1.75 6.32 18.05
N LEU A 70 1.03 6.86 17.06
CA LEU A 70 1.11 8.28 16.69
C LEU A 70 0.49 9.22 17.73
N ASN A 71 -0.49 8.76 18.51
CA ASN A 71 -1.17 9.61 19.49
C ASN A 71 -0.32 9.95 20.73
N GLY A 72 0.86 9.36 20.87
CA GLY A 72 1.77 9.59 22.01
C GLY A 72 2.99 10.46 21.72
N GLU A 73 3.29 10.78 20.45
CA GLU A 73 4.59 11.37 20.07
C GLU A 73 4.41 12.48 19.02
N GLU A 74 5.16 13.58 19.15
CA GLU A 74 5.17 14.69 18.18
C GLU A 74 5.91 14.25 16.91
N THR A 75 5.21 13.46 16.09
CA THR A 75 5.77 12.80 14.91
C THR A 75 5.82 13.75 13.71
N THR A 76 6.96 13.74 13.03
CA THR A 76 7.13 14.51 11.79
C THR A 76 6.22 13.99 10.66
N MET A 77 5.84 14.87 9.73
CA MET A 77 5.10 14.44 8.52
C MET A 77 5.82 13.33 7.73
N GLU A 78 7.16 13.31 7.77
CA GLU A 78 7.98 12.31 7.09
C GLU A 78 7.90 10.93 7.77
N SER A 79 7.99 10.87 9.10
CA SER A 79 7.80 9.62 9.85
C SER A 79 6.39 9.05 9.64
N ASN A 80 5.39 9.92 9.57
CA ASN A 80 4.00 9.50 9.33
C ASN A 80 3.83 8.90 7.94
N PHE A 81 4.40 9.56 6.92
CA PHE A 81 4.40 9.02 5.56
C PHE A 81 5.14 7.68 5.47
N ASN A 82 6.25 7.52 6.19
CA ASN A 82 7.01 6.28 6.19
C ASN A 82 6.23 5.13 6.85
N GLY A 83 5.59 5.38 7.99
CA GLY A 83 4.77 4.37 8.67
C GLY A 83 3.55 3.91 7.86
N ILE A 84 2.86 4.83 7.18
CA ILE A 84 1.78 4.48 6.22
C ILE A 84 2.31 3.56 5.12
N LYS A 85 3.45 3.92 4.53
CA LYS A 85 4.09 3.13 3.48
C LYS A 85 4.46 1.73 3.97
N GLU A 86 4.97 1.64 5.19
CA GLU A 86 5.36 0.38 5.81
C GLU A 86 4.16 -0.51 6.11
N ALA A 87 3.09 0.02 6.72
CA ALA A 87 1.87 -0.73 7.00
C ALA A 87 1.27 -1.35 5.73
N ILE A 88 1.16 -0.56 4.66
CA ILE A 88 0.65 -1.03 3.36
C ILE A 88 1.60 -2.09 2.77
N THR A 89 2.91 -1.83 2.74
CA THR A 89 3.88 -2.73 2.10
C THR A 89 3.99 -4.06 2.85
N SER A 90 3.98 -4.03 4.18
CA SER A 90 4.01 -5.21 5.03
C SER A 90 2.76 -6.07 4.84
N THR A 91 1.57 -5.46 4.83
CA THR A 91 0.30 -6.20 4.59
C THR A 91 0.26 -6.82 3.19
N CYS A 92 0.77 -6.10 2.17
CA CYS A 92 0.89 -6.65 0.82
C CYS A 92 1.80 -7.89 0.78
N HIS A 93 2.92 -7.88 1.49
CA HIS A 93 3.80 -9.06 1.57
C HIS A 93 3.11 -10.25 2.22
N GLU A 94 2.46 -10.05 3.36
CA GLU A 94 1.81 -11.12 4.12
C GLU A 94 0.65 -11.79 3.37
N VAL A 95 -0.20 -10.97 2.73
CA VAL A 95 -1.46 -11.49 2.16
C VAL A 95 -1.38 -11.71 0.66
N LEU A 96 -0.74 -10.80 -0.08
CA LEU A 96 -0.73 -10.86 -1.55
C LEU A 96 0.47 -11.63 -2.08
N ASN A 97 1.59 -11.67 -1.36
CA ASN A 97 2.86 -12.22 -1.84
C ASN A 97 3.29 -11.60 -3.19
N HIS A 98 4.54 -11.87 -3.58
CA HIS A 98 5.02 -11.46 -4.89
C HIS A 98 4.51 -12.38 -5.99
N LYS A 99 4.28 -11.82 -7.18
CA LYS A 99 4.09 -12.64 -8.39
C LYS A 99 5.34 -13.51 -8.57
N LYS A 100 5.13 -14.83 -8.58
CA LYS A 100 6.15 -15.77 -9.03
C LYS A 100 6.27 -15.65 -10.54
N HIS A 101 7.50 -15.44 -11.01
CA HIS A 101 7.81 -15.61 -12.42
C HIS A 101 7.95 -17.11 -12.65
N TYR A 102 6.94 -17.71 -13.28
CA TYR A 102 7.08 -19.06 -13.79
C TYR A 102 8.03 -19.00 -14.98
N HIS A 103 9.23 -19.54 -14.82
CA HIS A 103 10.08 -19.85 -15.96
C HIS A 103 9.37 -20.95 -16.74
N LYS A 104 8.85 -20.61 -17.92
CA LYS A 104 8.44 -21.62 -18.89
C LYS A 104 9.72 -22.11 -19.53
N GLU A 105 10.05 -23.39 -19.39
CA GLU A 105 11.14 -24.00 -20.16
C GLU A 105 10.82 -23.84 -21.64
N TRP A 106 11.76 -23.26 -22.40
CA TRP A 106 11.56 -23.01 -23.84
C TRP A 106 11.59 -24.31 -24.64
N ILE A 107 12.18 -25.37 -24.09
CA ILE A 107 12.30 -26.69 -24.69
C ILE A 107 11.98 -27.69 -23.58
N THR A 108 10.98 -28.55 -23.80
CA THR A 108 10.69 -29.66 -22.89
C THR A 108 11.70 -30.78 -23.11
N VAL A 109 12.00 -31.56 -22.06
CA VAL A 109 12.86 -32.76 -22.18
C VAL A 109 12.34 -33.70 -23.28
N ASP A 110 11.03 -33.82 -23.44
CA ASP A 110 10.36 -34.61 -24.49
C ASP A 110 10.65 -34.09 -25.93
N THR A 111 10.95 -32.80 -26.08
CA THR A 111 11.38 -32.22 -27.36
C THR A 111 12.87 -32.47 -27.61
N LEU A 112 13.68 -32.51 -26.55
CA LEU A 112 15.11 -32.80 -26.61
C LEU A 112 15.37 -34.28 -26.95
N ASP A 113 14.57 -35.18 -26.40
CA ASP A 113 14.66 -36.64 -26.60
C ASP A 113 14.40 -37.04 -28.05
N LYS A 114 13.59 -36.26 -28.78
CA LYS A 114 13.28 -36.47 -30.21
C LYS A 114 14.39 -36.02 -31.16
N ILE A 115 15.45 -35.37 -30.67
CA ILE A 115 16.57 -34.86 -31.47
C ILE A 115 17.75 -35.85 -31.47
N HIS A 116 17.75 -36.85 -30.59
CA HIS A 116 18.75 -37.93 -30.55
C HIS A 116 18.24 -39.18 -31.26
#